data_AF-A0A920LKT4-F1
#
_entry.id   AF-A0A920LKT4-F1
#
_cell.length_a   1.000
_cell.length_b   1.000
_cell.length_c   1.000
_cell.angle_alpha   90.00
_cell.angle_beta   90.00
_cell.angle_gamma   90.00
#
_symmetry.space_group_name_H-M   'P 1'
#
loop_
_entity.id
_entity.type
_entity.pdbx_description
1 polymer ?
#
loop_
_entity_poly.entity_id
_entity_poly.type
_entity_poly.pdbx_seq_one_letter_code
_entity_poly.pdbx_strand_id
1 'polypeptide(L)' 'MHKDKKDKIINDTVYGFICLEDKLINELINHKYFQRLRRITQLGLANLIYPGSNHTRFQHALGSMFLMQRTIEH' A
#
# COMPACT_ATOMS: atom_id res chain seq x y z
N MET A 1 -11.93 10.14 24.21
CA MET A 1 -10.51 10.46 23.92
C MET A 1 -10.11 9.71 22.67
N HIS A 2 -10.11 10.38 21.52
CA HIS A 2 -9.65 9.77 20.26
C HIS A 2 -8.12 9.66 20.37
N LYS A 3 -7.62 8.44 20.50
CA LYS A 3 -6.18 8.17 20.56
C LYS A 3 -5.64 8.49 19.16
N ASP A 4 -4.85 9.56 19.02
CA ASP A 4 -4.15 9.85 17.78
C ASP A 4 -3.37 8.58 17.39
N LYS A 5 -3.79 7.96 16.28
CA LYS A 5 -3.19 6.72 15.79
C LYS A 5 -1.77 7.09 15.37
N LYS A 6 -0.78 6.49 16.03
CA LYS A 6 0.63 6.59 15.64
C LYS A 6 0.78 6.43 14.13
N ASP A 7 1.62 7.27 13.55
CA ASP A 7 1.99 7.19 12.14
C ASP A 7 2.37 5.76 11.80
N LYS A 8 1.70 5.23 10.77
CA LYS A 8 1.90 3.84 10.38
C LYS A 8 2.97 3.81 9.31
N ILE A 9 4.12 3.26 9.68
CA ILE A 9 5.23 3.02 8.75
C ILE A 9 5.03 1.64 8.12
N ILE A 10 4.99 1.59 6.79
CA ILE A 10 4.93 0.36 6.00
C ILE A 10 6.27 0.18 5.31
N ASN A 11 6.87 -1.00 5.46
CA ASN A 11 8.06 -1.38 4.69
C ASN A 11 7.63 -1.91 3.32
N ASP A 12 7.97 -1.18 2.27
CA ASP A 12 7.77 -1.54 0.87
C ASP A 12 9.11 -1.93 0.23
N THR A 13 9.11 -3.03 -0.53
CA THR A 13 10.35 -3.58 -1.11
C THR A 13 10.87 -2.77 -2.30
N VAL A 14 10.07 -1.87 -2.89
CA VAL A 14 10.45 -1.07 -4.06
C VAL A 14 10.84 0.34 -3.64
N TYR A 15 10.06 0.96 -2.76
CA TYR A 15 10.24 2.37 -2.37
C TYR A 15 10.81 2.57 -0.96
N GLY A 16 11.00 1.49 -0.19
CA GLY A 16 11.46 1.57 1.20
C GLY A 16 10.32 1.90 2.16
N PHE A 17 10.55 2.83 3.09
CA PHE A 17 9.54 3.16 4.11
C PHE A 17 8.48 4.13 3.57
N ILE A 18 7.21 3.72 3.63
CA ILE A 18 6.04 4.56 3.33
C ILE A 18 5.41 4.98 4.66
N CYS A 19 5.40 6.28 4.95
CA CYS A 19 4.78 6.86 6.14
C CYS A 19 3.33 7.25 5.84
N LEU A 20 2.40 6.78 6.67
CA LEU A 20 0.98 7.15 6.59
C LEU A 20 0.63 8.15 7.69
N GLU A 21 0.79 9.43 7.38
CA GLU A 21 0.54 10.56 8.29
C GLU A 21 -0.91 11.06 8.19
N ASP A 22 -1.49 11.05 6.98
CA ASP A 22 -2.87 11.49 6.77
C ASP A 22 -3.90 10.49 7.36
N LYS A 23 -4.78 11.01 8.22
CA LYS A 23 -5.80 10.21 8.91
C LYS A 23 -6.80 9.56 7.96
N LEU A 24 -7.28 10.29 6.95
CA LEU A 24 -8.25 9.77 5.99
C LEU A 24 -7.61 8.67 5.13
N ILE A 25 -6.37 8.87 4.68
CA ILE A 25 -5.62 7.86 3.93
C ILE A 25 -5.40 6.62 4.80
N ASN A 26 -5.00 6.79 6.05
CA ASN A 26 -4.80 5.68 6.98
C ASN A 26 -6.13 4.92 7.25
N GLU A 27 -7.24 5.62 7.43
CA GLU A 27 -8.57 5.01 7.57
C GLU A 27 -8.97 4.22 6.31
N LEU A 28 -8.79 4.80 5.13
CA LEU A 28 -9.07 4.14 3.85
C LEU A 28 -8.23 2.88 3.68
N ILE A 29 -6.93 2.95 3.96
CA ILE A 29 -6.02 1.79 3.86
C ILE A 29 -6.46 0.69 4.82
N ASN A 30 -6.89 1.02 6.04
CA ASN A 30 -7.37 0.03 7.01
C ASN A 30 -8.81 -0.46 6.73
N HIS A 31 -9.53 0.15 5.79
CA HIS A 31 -10.89 -0.26 5.45
C HIS A 31 -10.93 -1.66 4.81
N LYS A 32 -11.99 -2.44 5.11
CA LYS A 32 -12.13 -3.84 4.65
C LYS A 32 -12.03 -4.00 3.13
N TYR A 33 -12.55 -3.04 2.37
CA TYR A 33 -12.51 -3.08 0.89
C TYR A 33 -11.10 -2.85 0.35
N PHE A 34 -10.30 -2.01 1.01
CA PHE A 34 -8.91 -1.81 0.63
C PHE A 34 -8.04 -3.00 1.09
N GLN A 35 -8.25 -3.50 2.31
CA GLN A 35 -7.53 -4.69 2.82
C GLN A 35 -7.78 -5.96 2.00
N ARG A 36 -8.92 -6.07 1.30
CA ARG A 36 -9.18 -7.18 0.35
C ARG A 36 -8.12 -7.27 -0.74
N LEU A 37 -7.51 -6.15 -1.14
CA LEU A 37 -6.49 -6.12 -2.19
C LEU A 37 -5.25 -6.95 -1.86
N ARG A 38 -5.02 -7.29 -0.59
CA ARG A 38 -3.94 -8.20 -0.17
C ARG A 38 -4.09 -9.62 -0.70
N ARG A 39 -5.31 -10.02 -1.09
CA ARG A 39 -5.62 -11.37 -1.60
C ARG A 39 -5.73 -11.44 -3.12
N ILE A 40 -5.38 -10.35 -3.81
CA ILE A 40 -5.48 -10.25 -5.27
C ILE A 40 -4.09 -9.97 -5.81
N THR A 41 -3.54 -10.88 -6.60
CA THR A 41 -2.25 -10.69 -7.26
C THR A 41 -2.34 -9.55 -8.28
N GLN A 42 -1.24 -8.81 -8.45
CA GLN A 42 -1.19 -7.72 -9.42
C GLN A 42 -1.20 -8.24 -10.85
N LEU A 43 -0.45 -9.30 -11.14
CA LEU A 43 -0.22 -9.84 -12.48
C LEU A 43 -1.01 -11.12 -12.78
N GLY A 44 -2.10 -11.38 -12.05
CA GLY A 44 -2.95 -12.54 -12.30
C GLY A 44 -2.19 -13.86 -12.13
N LEU A 45 -2.10 -14.65 -13.21
CA LEU A 45 -1.46 -15.98 -13.25
C LEU A 45 0.04 -15.95 -13.54
N ALA A 46 0.66 -14.76 -13.64
CA ALA A 46 2.08 -14.64 -13.97
C ALA A 46 3.00 -15.39 -12.98
N ASN A 47 2.55 -15.59 -11.74
CA ASN A 47 3.29 -16.35 -10.73
C ASN A 47 3.50 -17.83 -11.10
N LEU A 48 2.73 -18.39 -12.04
CA LEU A 48 2.91 -19.76 -12.56
C LEU A 48 4.16 -19.89 -13.43
N ILE A 49 4.60 -18.80 -14.06
CA ILE A 49 5.81 -18.75 -14.91
C ILE A 49 6.96 -18.06 -14.17
N TYR A 50 6.65 -17.05 -13.37
CA TYR A 50 7.61 -16.25 -12.61
C TYR A 50 7.31 -16.37 -11.12
N PRO A 51 7.91 -17.33 -10.38
CA PRO A 51 7.58 -17.62 -8.99
C PRO A 51 7.71 -16.43 -8.04
N GLY A 52 8.48 -15.39 -8.40
CA GLY A 52 8.62 -14.15 -7.62
C GLY A 52 7.48 -13.14 -7.83
N SER A 53 6.61 -13.30 -8.83
CA SER A 53 5.53 -12.37 -9.18
C SER A 53 4.30 -12.49 -8.25
N ASN A 54 4.53 -12.52 -6.94
CA ASN A 54 3.48 -12.65 -5.91
C ASN A 54 2.98 -11.31 -5.35
N HIS A 55 3.47 -10.19 -5.89
CA HIS A 55 3.05 -8.88 -5.44
C HIS A 55 1.54 -8.69 -5.66
N THR A 56 0.93 -8.00 -4.72
CA THR A 56 -0.53 -7.84 -4.60
C THR A 56 -0.96 -6.47 -5.08
N ARG A 57 -2.24 -6.33 -5.44
CA ARG A 57 -2.83 -5.03 -5.76
C ARG A 57 -2.76 -4.04 -4.59
N PHE A 58 -2.66 -4.55 -3.36
CA PHE A 58 -2.46 -3.72 -2.17
C PHE A 58 -1.09 -3.02 -2.19
N GLN A 59 -0.01 -3.76 -2.48
CA GLN A 59 1.34 -3.19 -2.59
C GLN A 59 1.40 -2.16 -3.72
N HIS A 60 0.83 -2.49 -4.88
CA HIS A 60 0.79 -1.56 -6.00
C HIS A 60 0.04 -0.27 -5.68
N ALA A 61 -1.16 -0.36 -5.07
CA ALA A 61 -1.93 0.83 -4.69
C ALA A 61 -1.20 1.71 -3.66
N LEU A 62 -0.51 1.10 -2.69
CA LEU A 62 0.34 1.84 -1.74
C LEU A 62 1.50 2.56 -2.44
N GLY A 63 2.20 1.88 -3.34
CA GLY A 63 3.28 2.48 -4.12
C GLY A 63 2.83 3.65 -4.99
N SER A 64 1.68 3.51 -5.67
CA SER A 64 1.10 4.60 -6.47
C SER A 64 0.71 5.81 -5.61
N MET A 65 0.16 5.59 -4.41
CA MET A 65 -0.15 6.66 -3.47
C MET A 65 1.11 7.37 -2.99
N PHE A 66 2.17 6.62 -2.65
CA PHE A 66 3.46 7.17 -2.27
C PHE A 66 4.08 8.04 -3.38
N LEU A 67 4.05 7.57 -4.63
CA LEU A 67 4.54 8.35 -5.77
C LEU A 67 3.74 9.63 -6.00
N MET A 68 2.42 9.57 -5.83
CA MET A 68 1.57 10.75 -5.92
C MET A 68 1.94 11.80 -4.87
N GLN A 69 2.11 11.40 -3.60
CA GLN A 69 2.53 12.32 -2.53
C GLN A 69 3.84 13.02 -2.87
N ARG A 70 4.85 12.26 -3.28
CA ARG A 70 6.15 12.81 -3.72
C ARG A 70 6.04 13.75 -4.92
N THR A 71 5.07 13.52 -5.80
CA THR A 71 4.84 14.37 -6.98
C THR A 71 4.19 15.69 -6.59
N ILE A 72 3.30 15.69 -5.59
CA ILE A 72 2.64 16.91 -5.09
C ILE A 72 3.61 17.78 -4.28
N GLU A 73 4.57 17.16 -3.59
CA GLU A 73 5.61 17.86 -2.82
C GLU A 73 6.70 18.53 -3.69
N HIS A 74 6.72 18.25 -5.00
CA HIS A 74 7.66 18.81 -5.98
C HIS A 74 6.98 19.84 -6.88
#